data_AF-A0A024TYV0-F1
#
_entry.id   AF-A0A024TYV0-F1
#
_cell.length_a   1.000
_cell.length_b   1.000
_cell.length_c   1.000
_cell.angle_alpha   90.00
_cell.angle_beta   90.00
_cell.angle_gamma   90.00
#
_symmetry.space_group_name_H-M   'P 1'
#
loop_
_entity.id
_entity.type
_entity.pdbx_description
1 polymer ?
#
loop_
_entity_poly.entity_id
_entity_poly.type
_entity_poly.pdbx_seq_one_letter_code
_entity_poly.pdbx_strand_id
1 'polypeptide(L)'
;MNEVNRFIVEARESCVKQAIVSSVMGATMGVGLGVFLGTFEGAHGELVGNTMREQLYHGFRKSFIAGYDRSIYFSKQFMVVGAIYSGIECTIERERAVHDVYNTVSAGATTGALLSGWAAKQLPAKEFIKHTTKGAATFAAFAAVMEFCLERFRE
;
A
#
# COMPACT_ATOMS: atom_id res chain seq x y z
N MET A 1 27.08 -5.90 -15.65
CA MET A 1 25.83 -5.29 -15.19
C MET A 1 24.81 -6.42 -15.04
N ASN A 2 24.35 -6.71 -13.83
CA ASN A 2 23.51 -7.88 -13.54
C ASN A 2 22.13 -7.75 -14.21
N GLU A 3 21.49 -8.87 -14.56
CA GLU A 3 20.16 -8.86 -15.21
C GLU A 3 19.12 -8.08 -14.39
N VAL A 4 19.18 -8.15 -13.06
CA VAL A 4 18.30 -7.41 -12.15
C VAL A 4 18.44 -5.90 -12.31
N ASN A 5 19.66 -5.38 -12.45
CA ASN A 5 19.87 -3.93 -12.64
C ASN A 5 19.32 -3.45 -13.98
N ARG A 6 19.42 -4.28 -15.03
CA ARG A 6 18.81 -3.99 -16.33
C ARG A 6 17.29 -3.90 -16.20
N PHE A 7 16.68 -4.84 -15.48
CA PHE A 7 15.24 -4.86 -15.26
C PHE A 7 14.75 -3.62 -14.48
N ILE A 8 15.47 -3.18 -13.46
CA ILE A 8 15.09 -1.99 -12.66
C ILE A 8 15.15 -0.71 -13.51
N VAL A 9 16.16 -0.57 -14.37
CA VAL A 9 16.27 0.59 -15.27
C VAL A 9 15.15 0.56 -16.30
N GLU A 10 14.92 -0.60 -16.93
CA GLU A 10 13.85 -0.77 -17.92
C GLU A 10 12.45 -0.62 -17.29
N ALA A 11 12.31 -0.93 -15.99
CA ALA A 11 11.07 -0.74 -15.26
C ALA A 11 10.68 0.74 -15.17
N ARG A 12 11.64 1.66 -15.10
CA ARG A 12 11.39 3.11 -15.08
C ARG A 12 11.02 3.69 -16.44
N GLU A 13 11.41 3.03 -17.51
CA GLU A 13 11.08 3.49 -18.87
C GLU A 13 9.66 3.09 -19.30
N SER A 14 9.09 2.07 -18.64
CA SER A 14 7.79 1.50 -19.00
C SER A 14 6.82 1.54 -17.83
N CYS A 15 5.73 2.30 -17.96
CA CYS A 15 4.72 2.42 -16.89
C CYS A 15 4.13 1.08 -16.43
N VAL A 16 3.98 0.12 -17.36
CA VAL A 16 3.50 -1.23 -17.02
C VAL A 16 4.51 -1.96 -16.13
N LYS A 17 5.80 -1.86 -16.46
CA LYS A 17 6.85 -2.51 -15.67
C LYS A 17 7.00 -1.82 -14.31
N GLN A 18 6.99 -0.49 -14.26
CA GLN A 18 6.97 0.27 -13.00
C GLN A 18 5.81 -0.14 -12.11
N ALA A 19 4.61 -0.27 -12.69
CA ALA A 19 3.41 -0.71 -11.98
C ALA A 19 3.52 -2.15 -11.45
N ILE A 20 4.15 -3.06 -12.18
CA ILE A 20 4.37 -4.43 -11.69
C ILE A 20 5.36 -4.42 -10.52
N VAL A 21 6.48 -3.70 -10.64
CA VAL A 21 7.49 -3.63 -9.56
C VAL A 21 6.89 -3.02 -8.29
N SER A 22 6.15 -1.91 -8.41
CA SER A 22 5.49 -1.26 -7.27
C SER A 22 4.39 -2.13 -6.66
N SER A 23 3.65 -2.87 -7.49
CA SER A 23 2.62 -3.83 -7.04
C SER A 23 3.23 -4.95 -6.21
N VAL A 24 4.35 -5.52 -6.66
CA VAL A 24 5.07 -6.57 -5.95
C VAL A 24 5.60 -6.00 -4.63
N MET A 25 6.23 -4.82 -4.66
CA MET A 25 6.73 -4.17 -3.45
C MET A 25 5.60 -3.89 -2.44
N GLY A 26 4.46 -3.38 -2.90
CA GLY A 26 3.28 -3.17 -2.08
C GLY A 26 2.72 -4.48 -1.49
N ALA A 27 2.64 -5.54 -2.29
CA ALA A 27 2.22 -6.85 -1.80
C ALA A 27 3.18 -7.38 -0.72
N THR A 28 4.49 -7.25 -0.91
CA THR A 28 5.46 -7.68 0.11
C THR A 28 5.29 -6.93 1.43
N MET A 29 5.03 -5.62 1.38
CA MET A 29 4.74 -4.82 2.56
C MET A 29 3.41 -5.24 3.23
N GLY A 30 2.40 -5.58 2.43
CA GLY A 30 1.10 -6.05 2.90
C GLY A 30 1.16 -7.40 3.63
N VAL A 31 2.02 -8.33 3.18
CA VAL A 31 2.29 -9.58 3.91
C VAL A 31 2.90 -9.27 5.28
N GLY A 32 3.90 -8.38 5.33
CA GLY A 32 4.53 -7.98 6.59
C GLY A 32 3.52 -7.42 7.60
N LEU A 33 2.65 -6.50 7.16
CA LEU A 33 1.62 -5.91 8.02
C LEU A 33 0.58 -6.95 8.47
N GLY A 34 0.16 -7.84 7.59
CA GLY A 34 -0.84 -8.86 7.92
C GLY A 34 -0.35 -9.90 8.92
N VAL A 35 0.90 -10.36 8.78
CA VAL A 35 1.53 -11.28 9.74
C VAL A 35 1.67 -10.62 11.10
N PHE A 36 2.10 -9.35 11.13
CA PHE A 36 2.22 -8.57 12.36
C PHE A 36 0.85 -8.49 13.07
N LEU A 37 -0.19 -8.00 12.39
CA LEU A 37 -1.53 -7.85 12.97
C LEU A 37 -2.19 -9.18 13.34
N GLY A 38 -1.94 -10.26 12.59
CA GLY A 38 -2.41 -11.60 12.95
C GLY A 38 -1.79 -12.14 14.23
N THR A 39 -0.50 -11.83 14.43
CA THR A 39 0.22 -12.23 15.65
C THR A 39 -0.34 -11.51 16.88
N PHE A 40 -0.69 -10.23 16.78
CA PHE A 40 -1.29 -9.48 17.91
C PHE A 40 -2.65 -10.03 18.35
N GLU A 41 -3.52 -10.36 17.40
CA GLU A 41 -4.85 -10.85 17.73
C GLU A 41 -4.81 -12.21 18.43
N GLY A 42 -3.92 -13.09 17.99
CA GLY A 42 -3.78 -14.38 18.62
C GLY A 42 -3.07 -14.35 19.98
N ALA A 43 -2.30 -13.30 20.27
CA ALA A 43 -1.73 -13.05 21.60
C ALA A 43 -2.77 -12.51 22.61
N HIS A 44 -3.84 -11.87 22.13
CA HIS A 44 -4.90 -11.26 22.96
C HIS A 44 -6.25 -11.99 22.90
N GLY A 45 -6.35 -13.10 22.16
CA GLY A 45 -7.58 -13.86 22.00
C GLY A 45 -7.96 -14.67 23.25
N GLU A 46 -9.25 -14.95 23.41
CA GLU A 46 -9.78 -15.77 24.50
C GLU A 46 -9.17 -17.19 24.46
N LEU A 47 -8.55 -17.60 25.57
CA LEU A 47 -7.89 -18.91 25.68
C LEU A 47 -8.94 -20.00 25.80
N VAL A 48 -9.17 -20.72 24.71
CA VAL A 48 -10.08 -21.87 24.66
C VAL A 48 -9.27 -23.15 24.91
N GLY A 49 -9.52 -23.83 26.03
CA GLY A 49 -8.93 -25.14 26.37
C GLY A 49 -8.81 -25.36 27.88
N ASN A 50 -8.80 -26.62 28.32
CA ASN A 50 -8.64 -26.99 29.73
C ASN A 50 -7.17 -27.15 30.15
N THR A 51 -6.24 -27.27 29.18
CA THR A 51 -4.81 -27.45 29.43
C THR A 51 -3.97 -26.36 28.76
N MET A 52 -2.87 -25.94 29.40
CA MET A 52 -1.98 -24.89 28.90
C MET A 52 -1.37 -25.23 27.52
N ARG A 53 -1.12 -26.52 27.22
CA ARG A 53 -0.61 -26.95 25.91
C ARG A 53 -1.64 -26.80 24.80
N GLU A 54 -2.89 -27.17 25.04
CA GLU A 54 -3.96 -27.02 24.05
C GLU A 54 -4.28 -25.55 23.81
N GLN A 55 -4.34 -24.73 24.86
CA GLN A 55 -4.54 -23.29 24.73
C GLN A 55 -3.45 -22.63 23.87
N LEU A 56 -2.18 -23.04 24.07
CA LEU A 56 -1.07 -22.53 23.26
C LEU A 56 -1.20 -22.97 21.80
N TYR A 57 -1.48 -24.26 21.53
CA TYR A 57 -1.65 -24.77 20.17
C TYR A 57 -2.83 -24.13 19.44
N HIS A 58 -3.97 -23.98 20.12
CA HIS A 58 -5.15 -23.31 19.57
C HIS A 58 -4.90 -21.81 19.38
N GLY A 59 -4.20 -21.15 20.29
CA GLY A 59 -3.78 -19.75 20.16
C GLY A 59 -2.89 -19.53 18.94
N PHE A 60 -1.81 -20.32 18.81
CA PHE A 60 -0.93 -20.25 17.64
C PHE A 60 -1.65 -20.54 16.33
N ARG A 61 -2.51 -21.56 16.29
CA ARG A 61 -3.29 -21.89 15.09
C ARG A 61 -4.26 -20.77 14.71
N LYS A 62 -4.95 -20.17 15.68
CA LYS A 62 -5.83 -19.00 15.44
C LYS A 62 -5.02 -17.80 14.94
N SER A 63 -3.87 -17.51 15.56
CA SER A 63 -2.94 -16.45 15.15
C SER A 63 -2.52 -16.62 13.69
N PHE A 64 -2.15 -17.84 13.32
CA PHE A 64 -1.64 -18.15 12.00
C PHE A 64 -2.72 -18.01 10.92
N ILE A 65 -3.92 -18.51 11.19
CA ILE A 65 -5.06 -18.40 10.27
C ILE A 65 -5.47 -16.93 10.10
N ALA A 66 -5.64 -16.19 11.20
CA ALA A 66 -6.00 -14.78 11.15
C ALA A 66 -4.92 -13.93 10.46
N GLY A 67 -3.65 -14.21 10.72
CA GLY A 67 -2.52 -13.58 10.05
C GLY A 67 -2.48 -13.85 8.56
N TYR A 68 -2.75 -15.09 8.15
CA TYR A 68 -2.82 -15.46 6.74
C TYR A 68 -3.95 -14.71 6.00
N ASP A 69 -5.17 -14.72 6.55
CA ASP A 69 -6.32 -14.06 5.94
C ASP A 69 -6.11 -12.54 5.82
N ARG A 70 -5.58 -11.91 6.88
CA ARG A 70 -5.23 -10.48 6.86
C ARG A 70 -4.09 -10.18 5.89
N SER A 71 -3.06 -11.02 5.84
CA SER A 71 -1.93 -10.85 4.91
C SER A 71 -2.42 -10.83 3.47
N ILE A 72 -3.32 -11.75 3.10
CA ILE A 72 -3.89 -11.76 1.76
C ILE A 72 -4.70 -10.49 1.51
N TYR A 73 -5.53 -10.07 2.46
CA TYR A 73 -6.35 -8.87 2.33
C TYR A 73 -5.49 -7.62 2.14
N PHE A 74 -4.54 -7.37 3.04
CA PHE A 74 -3.66 -6.20 2.97
C PHE A 74 -2.77 -6.23 1.73
N SER A 75 -2.22 -7.39 1.37
CA SER A 75 -1.42 -7.52 0.14
C SER A 75 -2.21 -7.11 -1.09
N LYS A 76 -3.48 -7.52 -1.22
CA LYS A 76 -4.35 -7.10 -2.33
C LYS A 76 -4.56 -5.59 -2.34
N GLN A 77 -4.81 -4.97 -1.19
CA GLN A 77 -5.01 -3.52 -1.10
C GLN A 77 -3.74 -2.75 -1.47
N PHE A 78 -2.59 -3.09 -0.88
CA PHE A 78 -1.33 -2.41 -1.18
C PHE A 78 -0.83 -2.65 -2.59
N MET A 79 -1.09 -3.83 -3.16
CA MET A 79 -0.82 -4.12 -4.57
C MET A 79 -1.60 -3.17 -5.48
N VAL A 80 -2.91 -3.00 -5.24
CA VAL A 80 -3.76 -2.10 -6.03
C VAL A 80 -3.34 -0.64 -5.86
N VAL A 81 -3.04 -0.20 -4.64
CA VAL A 81 -2.56 1.16 -4.37
C VAL A 81 -1.24 1.42 -5.10
N GLY A 82 -0.28 0.50 -5.00
CA GLY A 82 1.02 0.60 -5.67
C GLY A 82 0.91 0.67 -7.18
N ALA A 83 0.07 -0.20 -7.77
CA ALA A 83 -0.21 -0.21 -9.20
C ALA A 83 -0.76 1.14 -9.70
N ILE A 84 -1.78 1.67 -9.01
CA ILE A 84 -2.42 2.92 -9.40
C ILE A 84 -1.47 4.11 -9.22
N TYR A 85 -0.79 4.19 -8.07
CA TYR A 85 0.13 5.28 -7.76
C TYR A 85 1.23 5.40 -8.82
N SER A 86 1.99 4.32 -9.01
CA SER A 86 3.10 4.30 -9.96
C SER A 86 2.66 4.40 -11.43
N GLY A 87 1.46 3.91 -11.76
CA GLY A 87 0.87 4.09 -13.07
C GLY A 87 0.60 5.56 -13.37
N ILE A 88 -0.01 6.27 -12.42
CA ILE A 88 -0.32 7.70 -12.57
C ILE A 88 0.97 8.52 -12.58
N GLU A 89 1.89 8.26 -11.66
CA GLU A 89 3.20 8.90 -11.60
C GLU A 89 3.94 8.78 -12.94
N CYS A 90 4.10 7.56 -13.48
CA CYS A 90 4.75 7.35 -14.76
C CYS A 90 4.03 8.05 -15.92
N THR A 91 2.69 8.10 -15.93
CA THR A 91 1.97 8.85 -16.97
C THR A 91 2.22 10.35 -16.89
N ILE A 92 2.28 10.92 -15.68
CA ILE A 92 2.56 12.35 -15.48
C ILE A 92 4.02 12.66 -15.86
N GLU A 93 4.96 11.80 -15.47
CA GLU A 93 6.37 11.93 -15.80
C GLU A 93 6.62 11.83 -17.30
N ARG A 94 5.90 10.95 -18.00
CA ARG A 94 6.00 10.81 -19.45
C ARG A 94 5.53 12.06 -20.19
N GLU A 95 4.48 12.71 -19.70
CA GLU A 95 3.97 13.96 -20.31
C GLU A 95 4.85 15.17 -19.98
N ARG A 96 5.35 15.27 -18.74
CA ARG A 96 6.16 16.43 -18.30
C ARG A 96 7.66 16.27 -18.57
N ALA A 97 8.14 15.05 -18.82
CA ALA A 97 9.54 14.70 -19.03
C ALA A 97 10.51 15.17 -17.92
N VAL A 98 10.00 15.34 -16.70
CA VAL A 98 10.76 15.77 -15.52
C VAL A 98 10.32 14.94 -14.31
N HIS A 99 11.26 14.60 -13.44
CA HIS A 99 11.02 13.93 -12.15
C HIS A 99 11.15 14.94 -11.01
N ASP A 100 10.02 15.46 -10.53
CA ASP A 100 9.95 16.45 -9.46
C ASP A 100 8.96 16.03 -8.37
N VAL A 101 9.12 16.59 -7.17
CA VAL A 101 8.21 16.41 -6.02
C VAL A 101 6.75 16.73 -6.37
N TYR A 102 6.50 17.69 -7.25
CA TYR A 102 5.14 18.02 -7.69
C TYR A 102 4.46 16.87 -8.43
N ASN A 103 5.20 16.03 -9.14
CA ASN A 103 4.67 14.87 -9.82
C ASN A 103 4.29 13.79 -8.80
N THR A 104 5.16 13.52 -7.81
CA THR A 104 4.89 12.61 -6.69
C THR A 104 3.64 13.03 -5.91
N VAL A 105 3.53 14.31 -5.55
CA VAL A 105 2.40 14.83 -4.75
C VAL A 105 1.10 14.81 -5.55
N SER A 106 1.13 15.18 -6.83
CA SER A 106 -0.06 15.14 -7.69
C SER A 106 -0.51 13.71 -8.02
N ALA A 107 0.43 12.79 -8.24
CA ALA A 107 0.15 11.36 -8.37
C ALA A 107 -0.44 10.78 -7.08
N GLY A 108 0.09 11.18 -5.92
CA GLY A 108 -0.48 10.82 -4.61
C GLY A 108 -1.91 11.33 -4.45
N ALA A 109 -2.14 12.62 -4.71
CA ALA A 109 -3.46 13.24 -4.60
C ALA A 109 -4.51 12.56 -5.50
N THR A 110 -4.15 12.31 -6.76
CA THR A 110 -5.03 11.67 -7.76
C THR A 110 -5.31 10.20 -7.41
N THR A 111 -4.29 9.46 -6.99
CA THR A 111 -4.46 8.08 -6.49
C THR A 111 -5.40 8.03 -5.29
N GLY A 112 -5.18 8.92 -4.32
CA GLY A 112 -6.02 9.03 -3.12
C GLY A 112 -7.46 9.38 -3.46
N ALA A 113 -7.69 10.31 -4.40
CA ALA A 113 -9.01 10.66 -4.91
C ALA A 113 -9.70 9.47 -5.59
N LEU A 114 -8.99 8.74 -6.46
CA LEU A 114 -9.54 7.59 -7.19
C LEU A 114 -9.95 6.46 -6.24
N LEU A 115 -9.08 6.12 -5.29
CA LEU A 115 -9.34 5.04 -4.33
C LEU A 115 -10.49 5.39 -3.37
N SER A 116 -10.47 6.59 -2.81
CA SER A 116 -11.53 7.04 -1.90
C SER A 116 -12.86 7.25 -2.63
N GLY A 117 -12.84 7.71 -3.88
CA GLY A 117 -14.02 7.79 -4.73
C GLY A 117 -14.57 6.40 -5.06
N TRP A 118 -13.71 5.42 -5.35
CA TRP A 118 -14.15 4.04 -5.59
C TRP A 118 -14.79 3.43 -4.34
N ALA A 119 -14.18 3.62 -3.17
CA ALA A 119 -14.72 3.17 -1.89
C ALA A 119 -16.04 3.89 -1.54
N ALA A 120 -16.17 5.17 -1.90
CA ALA A 120 -17.34 6.00 -1.59
C ALA A 120 -18.44 5.97 -2.67
N LYS A 121 -18.33 5.12 -3.71
CA LYS A 121 -19.23 5.12 -4.87
C LYS A 121 -20.72 4.96 -4.52
N GLN A 122 -21.04 4.29 -3.41
CA GLN A 122 -22.41 4.06 -2.97
C GLN A 122 -22.97 5.16 -2.06
N LEU A 123 -22.17 6.17 -1.68
CA LEU A 123 -22.60 7.25 -0.80
C LEU A 123 -23.30 8.38 -1.57
N PRO A 124 -24.14 9.19 -0.89
CA PRO A 124 -24.74 10.38 -1.49
C PRO A 124 -23.66 11.37 -1.95
N ALA A 125 -23.96 12.16 -2.99
CA ALA A 125 -23.00 13.04 -3.66
C ALA A 125 -22.21 13.98 -2.72
N LYS A 126 -22.84 14.47 -1.64
CA LYS A 126 -22.18 15.34 -0.66
C LYS A 126 -21.10 14.62 0.14
N GLU A 127 -21.38 13.38 0.58
CA GLU A 127 -20.39 12.57 1.31
C GLU A 127 -19.32 12.04 0.36
N PHE A 128 -19.68 11.71 -0.88
CA PHE A 128 -18.71 11.31 -1.90
C PHE A 128 -17.60 12.35 -2.09
N ILE A 129 -17.97 13.63 -2.25
CA ILE A 129 -16.98 14.72 -2.43
C ILE A 129 -16.12 14.89 -1.18
N LYS A 130 -16.70 14.77 0.02
CA LYS A 130 -15.98 14.88 1.29
C LYS A 130 -14.98 13.74 1.49
N HIS A 131 -15.38 12.50 1.20
CA HIS A 131 -14.49 11.35 1.27
C HIS A 131 -13.37 11.44 0.22
N THR A 132 -13.71 11.87 -1.00
CA THR A 132 -12.74 12.03 -2.09
C THR A 132 -11.70 13.11 -1.79
N THR A 133 -12.14 14.28 -1.31
CA THR A 133 -11.24 15.38 -0.94
C THR A 133 -10.37 15.03 0.27
N LYS A 134 -10.94 14.38 1.30
CA LYS A 134 -10.16 13.90 2.44
C LYS A 134 -9.13 12.85 2.02
N GLY A 135 -9.51 11.93 1.13
CA GLY A 135 -8.62 10.93 0.56
C GLY A 135 -7.47 11.58 -0.22
N ALA A 136 -7.78 12.48 -1.15
CA ALA A 136 -6.79 13.22 -1.93
C ALA A 136 -5.82 14.00 -1.04
N ALA A 137 -6.33 14.72 -0.04
CA ALA A 137 -5.51 15.50 0.89
C ALA A 137 -4.57 14.61 1.71
N THR A 138 -5.05 13.46 2.18
CA THR A 138 -4.24 12.53 2.99
C THR A 138 -3.09 11.94 2.17
N PHE A 139 -3.35 11.48 0.95
CA PHE A 139 -2.30 10.92 0.10
C PHE A 139 -1.33 11.98 -0.42
N ALA A 140 -1.80 13.20 -0.71
CA ALA A 140 -0.94 14.32 -1.07
C ALA A 140 0.02 14.69 0.08
N ALA A 141 -0.52 14.77 1.31
CA ALA A 141 0.28 15.05 2.50
C ALA A 141 1.30 13.94 2.75
N PHE A 142 0.91 12.67 2.63
CA PHE A 142 1.83 11.55 2.79
C PHE A 142 2.96 11.58 1.76
N ALA A 143 2.66 11.83 0.48
CA ALA A 143 3.68 11.95 -0.56
C ALA A 143 4.66 13.10 -0.26
N ALA A 144 4.15 14.27 0.13
CA ALA A 144 4.99 15.42 0.46
C ALA A 144 5.90 15.14 1.67
N VAL A 145 5.38 14.48 2.70
CA VAL A 145 6.17 14.09 3.89
C VAL A 145 7.25 13.07 3.52
N MET A 146 6.93 12.08 2.68
CA MET A 146 7.89 11.08 2.25
C MET A 146 9.03 11.70 1.45
N GLU A 147 8.73 12.60 0.50
CA GLU A 147 9.74 13.34 -0.25
C GLU A 147 10.62 14.18 0.67
N PHE A 148 10.02 14.93 1.61
CA PHE A 148 10.77 15.70 2.61
C PHE A 148 11.67 14.81 3.48
N CYS A 149 11.18 13.64 3.90
CA CYS A 149 11.98 12.67 4.65
C CYS A 149 13.14 12.13 3.81
N LEU A 150 12.90 11.76 2.55
CA LEU A 150 13.93 11.24 1.65
C LEU A 150 15.01 12.29 1.36
N GLU A 151 14.61 13.53 1.10
CA GLU A 151 15.53 14.66 0.97
C GLU A 151 16.37 14.84 2.23
N ARG A 152 15.74 14.75 3.41
CA ARG A 152 16.43 14.87 4.69
C ARG A 152 17.42 13.74 4.98
N PHE A 153 17.14 12.51 4.56
CA PHE A 153 18.06 11.37 4.71
C PHE A 153 19.16 11.32 3.65
N ARG A 154 19.03 12.11 2.58
CA ARG A 154 20.05 12.22 1.53
C ARG A 154 21.18 13.17 1.92
N GLU A 155 20.92 14.08 2.87
CA GLU A 155 21.94 14.90 3.55
C GLU A 155 22.61 14.14 4.71
#